data_AF-A0A0S8JIV7-F1
#
_entry.id   AF-A0A0S8JIV7-F1
#
_cell.length_a   1.000
_cell.length_b   1.000
_cell.length_c   1.000
_cell.angle_alpha   90.00
_cell.angle_beta   90.00
_cell.angle_gamma   90.00
#
_symmetry.space_group_name_H-M   'P 1'
#
loop_
_entity.id
_entity.type
_entity.pdbx_description
1 polymer ?
#
loop_
_entity_poly.entity_id
_entity_poly.type
_entity_poly.pdbx_seq_one_letter_code
_entity_poly.pdbx_strand_id
1 'polypeptide(L)'
;GHNVEQTISLQDVDYYLLNGVPNTGFTEALAFVFQKRDLELLGLGTPDPAQVRMLVLDDFWGAFEIMGVSLVDMNMWKWLYEHPDATAEELMAAVQAIAIEIWNKYFAPVLGMEDQPILAIYSHMVSNPLYLSNYAVGSLIQFQVEQYLEGKDFAQEVKRMYALGRIIPQEWMKQAVGSELSTGPMLAAAAAALEAQD
;
A
#
# COMPACT_ATOMS: atom_id res chain seq x y z
N GLY A 1 1.73 14.05 -7.16
CA GLY A 1 0.79 12.94 -7.34
C GLY A 1 -0.64 13.41 -7.47
N HIS A 2 -1.35 13.60 -6.35
CA HIS A 2 -2.81 13.83 -6.30
C HIS A 2 -3.36 14.78 -7.37
N ASN A 3 -2.84 16.02 -7.47
CA ASN A 3 -3.35 16.98 -8.45
C ASN A 3 -3.19 16.51 -9.90
N VAL A 4 -2.10 15.80 -10.21
CA VAL A 4 -1.85 15.24 -11.55
C VAL A 4 -2.83 14.11 -11.83
N GLU A 5 -2.99 13.18 -10.87
CA GLU A 5 -3.97 12.10 -10.96
C GLU A 5 -5.37 12.65 -11.19
N GLN A 6 -5.84 13.54 -10.31
CA GLN A 6 -7.19 14.11 -10.36
C GLN A 6 -7.46 14.90 -11.64
N THR A 7 -6.44 15.58 -12.19
CA THR A 7 -6.61 16.27 -13.47
C THR A 7 -6.89 15.26 -14.59
N ILE A 8 -6.11 14.18 -14.66
CA ILE A 8 -6.25 13.16 -15.70
C ILE A 8 -7.55 12.38 -15.51
N SER A 9 -7.79 11.86 -14.30
CA SER A 9 -8.94 11.00 -14.01
C SER A 9 -10.29 11.73 -14.07
N LEU A 10 -10.27 13.07 -14.05
CA LEU A 10 -11.45 13.90 -14.27
C LEU A 10 -11.63 14.33 -15.73
N GLN A 11 -10.56 14.71 -16.42
CA GLN A 11 -10.66 15.37 -17.73
C GLN A 11 -10.43 14.42 -18.91
N ASP A 12 -9.61 13.39 -18.73
CA ASP A 12 -9.11 12.55 -19.82
C ASP A 12 -9.77 11.15 -19.84
N VAL A 13 -10.78 10.92 -18.99
CA VAL A 13 -11.56 9.66 -18.96
C VAL A 13 -12.55 9.57 -20.13
N ASP A 14 -12.66 8.41 -20.76
CA ASP A 14 -13.55 8.20 -21.93
C ASP A 14 -15.03 8.41 -21.58
N TYR A 15 -15.44 7.98 -20.38
CA TYR A 15 -16.80 8.11 -19.89
C TYR A 15 -16.81 8.88 -18.58
N TYR A 16 -17.38 10.09 -18.59
CA TYR A 16 -17.40 10.96 -17.41
C TYR A 16 -18.02 10.29 -16.17
N LEU A 17 -18.97 9.37 -16.32
CA LEU A 17 -19.55 8.62 -15.20
C LEU A 17 -18.54 7.71 -14.47
N LEU A 18 -17.41 7.42 -15.10
CA LEU A 18 -16.29 6.67 -14.55
C LEU A 18 -15.16 7.59 -14.08
N ASN A 19 -15.38 8.90 -13.89
CA ASN A 19 -14.32 9.79 -13.42
C ASN A 19 -13.73 9.34 -12.07
N GLY A 20 -12.44 9.61 -11.89
CA GLY A 20 -11.66 9.21 -10.72
C GLY A 20 -10.95 7.86 -10.89
N VAL A 21 -10.46 7.32 -9.78
CA VAL A 21 -9.76 6.03 -9.69
C VAL A 21 -10.52 5.05 -8.80
N PRO A 22 -10.22 3.74 -8.83
CA PRO A 22 -11.02 2.73 -8.13
C PRO A 22 -11.18 2.97 -6.62
N ASN A 23 -10.11 3.38 -5.93
CA ASN A 23 -10.12 3.77 -4.52
C ASN A 23 -8.87 4.60 -4.17
N THR A 24 -8.79 5.06 -2.92
CA THR A 24 -7.69 5.89 -2.40
C THR A 24 -6.30 5.28 -2.62
N GLY A 25 -6.13 3.96 -2.56
CA GLY A 25 -4.84 3.29 -2.77
C GLY A 25 -4.24 3.58 -4.15
N PHE A 26 -5.05 3.78 -5.18
CA PHE A 26 -4.59 4.16 -6.52
C PHE A 26 -4.16 5.63 -6.60
N THR A 27 -4.85 6.52 -5.89
CA THR A 27 -4.45 7.93 -5.78
C THR A 27 -3.10 8.05 -5.04
N GLU A 28 -2.95 7.32 -3.93
CA GLU A 28 -1.70 7.31 -3.14
C GLU A 28 -0.54 6.71 -3.95
N ALA A 29 -0.78 5.69 -4.77
CA ALA A 29 0.25 5.11 -5.62
C ALA A 29 0.94 6.16 -6.50
N LEU A 30 0.20 7.05 -7.18
CA LEU A 30 0.84 8.13 -7.95
C LEU A 30 1.53 9.15 -7.05
N ALA A 31 1.00 9.42 -5.86
CA ALA A 31 1.64 10.33 -4.91
C ALA A 31 3.03 9.83 -4.51
N PHE A 32 3.16 8.57 -4.12
CA PHE A 32 4.44 7.97 -3.75
C PHE A 32 5.41 7.84 -4.92
N VAL A 33 4.92 7.50 -6.11
CA VAL A 33 5.72 7.48 -7.36
C VAL A 33 6.35 8.85 -7.66
N PHE A 34 5.66 9.94 -7.34
CA PHE A 34 6.23 11.30 -7.43
C PHE A 34 7.18 11.60 -6.28
N GLN A 35 6.82 11.19 -5.05
CA GLN A 35 7.65 11.41 -3.87
C GLN A 35 9.03 10.75 -4.01
N LYS A 36 9.11 9.52 -4.54
CA LYS A 36 10.40 8.84 -4.77
C LYS A 36 11.29 9.51 -5.82
N ARG A 37 10.74 10.41 -6.64
CA ARG A 37 11.49 11.21 -7.63
C ARG A 37 11.77 12.63 -7.16
N ASP A 38 11.60 12.90 -5.87
CA ASP A 38 11.86 14.22 -5.28
C ASP A 38 13.31 14.69 -5.49
N LEU A 39 14.30 13.82 -5.28
CA LEU A 39 15.71 14.15 -5.47
C LEU A 39 16.05 14.42 -6.94
N GLU A 40 15.50 13.62 -7.86
CA GLU A 40 15.63 13.85 -9.31
C GLU A 40 15.02 15.21 -9.69
N LEU A 41 13.81 15.51 -9.18
CA LEU A 41 13.12 16.78 -9.40
C LEU A 41 13.90 17.98 -8.86
N LEU A 42 14.60 17.81 -7.74
CA LEU A 42 15.46 18.83 -7.13
C LEU A 42 16.84 18.94 -7.80
N GLY A 43 17.14 18.10 -8.81
CA GLY A 43 18.44 18.07 -9.48
C GLY A 43 19.57 17.51 -8.62
N LEU A 44 19.24 16.76 -7.57
CA LEU A 44 20.20 16.15 -6.64
C LEU A 44 20.69 14.76 -7.10
N GLY A 45 20.24 14.30 -8.27
CA GLY A 45 20.64 13.04 -8.89
C GLY A 45 19.71 11.88 -8.54
N THR A 46 20.04 10.70 -9.08
CA THR A 46 19.33 9.46 -8.82
C THR A 46 20.05 8.63 -7.75
N PRO A 47 19.33 7.84 -6.94
CA PRO A 47 19.95 6.93 -5.98
C PRO A 47 20.96 5.99 -6.64
N ASP A 48 22.05 5.69 -5.94
CA ASP A 48 22.99 4.67 -6.42
C ASP A 48 22.36 3.25 -6.35
N PRO A 49 22.92 2.24 -7.05
CA PRO A 49 22.34 0.90 -7.06
C PRO A 49 22.20 0.25 -5.66
N ALA A 50 23.06 0.58 -4.71
CA ALA A 50 22.95 0.07 -3.34
C ALA A 50 21.80 0.73 -2.58
N GLN A 51 21.60 2.04 -2.78
CA GLN A 51 20.45 2.77 -2.25
C GLN A 51 19.14 2.22 -2.81
N VAL A 52 19.07 1.97 -4.12
CA VAL A 52 17.89 1.35 -4.75
C VAL A 52 17.56 0.00 -4.10
N ARG A 53 18.57 -0.85 -3.85
CA ARG A 53 18.35 -2.13 -3.15
C ARG A 53 17.82 -1.94 -1.74
N MET A 54 18.36 -1.00 -0.98
CA MET A 54 17.90 -0.73 0.38
C MET A 54 16.46 -0.19 0.39
N LEU A 55 16.08 0.64 -0.58
CA LEU A 55 14.71 1.12 -0.73
C LEU A 55 13.72 -0.02 -1.02
N VAL A 56 14.10 -0.99 -1.86
CA VAL A 56 13.25 -2.17 -2.12
C VAL A 56 13.02 -2.99 -0.84
N LEU A 57 14.06 -3.15 -0.01
CA LEU A 57 13.93 -3.86 1.27
C LEU A 57 13.10 -3.05 2.28
N ASP A 58 13.27 -1.73 2.30
CA ASP A 58 12.47 -0.82 3.13
C ASP A 58 10.98 -0.86 2.74
N ASP A 59 10.67 -0.80 1.44
CA ASP A 59 9.31 -0.95 0.91
C ASP A 59 8.69 -2.30 1.32
N PHE A 60 9.48 -3.39 1.24
CA PHE A 60 9.02 -4.72 1.65
C PHE A 60 8.69 -4.78 3.15
N TRP A 61 9.57 -4.27 4.01
CA TRP A 61 9.33 -4.27 5.46
C TRP A 61 8.19 -3.33 5.86
N GLY A 62 8.09 -2.16 5.22
CA GLY A 62 6.98 -1.24 5.42
C GLY A 62 5.64 -1.85 4.99
N ALA A 63 5.62 -2.57 3.87
CA ALA A 63 4.43 -3.31 3.43
C ALA A 63 4.07 -4.44 4.42
N PHE A 64 5.05 -5.19 4.91
CA PHE A 64 4.84 -6.23 5.90
C PHE A 64 4.25 -5.69 7.21
N GLU A 65 4.79 -4.57 7.71
CA GLU A 65 4.29 -3.88 8.90
C GLU A 65 2.85 -3.38 8.71
N ILE A 66 2.59 -2.62 7.63
CA ILE A 66 1.26 -2.03 7.42
C ILE A 66 0.18 -3.10 7.20
N MET A 67 0.54 -4.25 6.61
CA MET A 67 -0.35 -5.41 6.50
C MET A 67 -0.72 -5.97 7.87
N GLY A 68 0.22 -6.03 8.81
CA GLY A 68 -0.03 -6.48 10.18
C GLY A 68 -1.07 -5.62 10.89
N VAL A 69 -0.89 -4.29 10.87
CA VAL A 69 -1.85 -3.37 11.49
C VAL A 69 -3.19 -3.32 10.75
N SER A 70 -3.19 -3.56 9.44
CA SER A 70 -4.43 -3.70 8.64
C SER A 70 -5.26 -4.90 9.07
N LEU A 71 -4.61 -6.02 9.43
CA LEU A 71 -5.31 -7.16 9.99
C LEU A 71 -5.92 -6.81 11.36
N VAL A 72 -5.25 -6.00 12.18
CA VAL A 72 -5.81 -5.54 13.47
C VAL A 72 -7.06 -4.69 13.24
N ASP A 73 -7.00 -3.71 12.32
CA ASP A 73 -8.15 -2.87 11.91
C ASP A 73 -9.34 -3.74 11.49
N MET A 74 -9.14 -4.65 10.53
CA MET A 74 -10.20 -5.53 10.04
C MET A 74 -10.81 -6.42 11.12
N ASN A 75 -10.00 -6.98 12.02
CA ASN A 75 -10.49 -7.85 13.08
C ASN A 75 -11.13 -7.07 14.23
N MET A 76 -10.67 -5.85 14.53
CA MET A 76 -11.34 -4.95 15.47
C MET A 76 -12.77 -4.65 15.00
N TRP A 77 -12.96 -4.30 13.72
CA TRP A 77 -14.31 -4.03 13.20
C TRP A 77 -15.20 -5.26 13.27
N LYS A 78 -14.69 -6.45 12.90
CA LYS A 78 -15.46 -7.70 13.04
C LYS A 78 -15.88 -7.93 14.50
N TRP A 79 -14.95 -7.76 15.43
CA TRP A 79 -15.22 -7.90 16.86
C TRP A 79 -16.28 -6.90 17.32
N LEU A 80 -16.19 -5.63 16.90
CA LEU A 80 -17.16 -4.60 17.26
C LEU A 80 -18.56 -4.88 16.69
N TYR A 81 -18.67 -5.43 15.47
CA TYR A 81 -19.94 -5.87 14.91
C TYR A 81 -20.58 -7.04 15.69
N GLU A 82 -19.76 -7.89 16.31
CA GLU A 82 -20.22 -8.97 17.19
C GLU A 82 -20.56 -8.48 18.61
N HIS A 83 -20.05 -7.31 19.01
CA HIS A 83 -20.21 -6.73 20.36
C HIS A 83 -20.74 -5.28 20.27
N PRO A 84 -21.98 -5.07 19.81
CA PRO A 84 -22.52 -3.73 19.54
C PRO A 84 -22.66 -2.84 20.80
N ASP A 85 -22.70 -3.44 21.98
CA ASP A 85 -22.85 -2.76 23.27
C ASP A 85 -21.52 -2.61 24.03
N ALA A 86 -20.38 -2.90 23.40
CA ALA A 86 -19.08 -2.89 24.04
C ALA A 86 -18.70 -1.53 24.62
N THR A 87 -18.05 -1.52 25.79
CA THR A 87 -17.42 -0.31 26.34
C THR A 87 -16.08 -0.02 25.67
N ALA A 88 -15.56 1.20 25.88
CA ALA A 88 -14.23 1.57 25.42
C ALA A 88 -13.12 0.69 26.05
N GLU A 89 -13.26 0.28 27.32
CA GLU A 89 -12.30 -0.63 27.95
C GLU A 89 -12.33 -2.02 27.32
N GLU A 90 -13.52 -2.55 27.02
CA GLU A 90 -13.68 -3.85 26.36
C GLU A 90 -13.08 -3.84 24.94
N LEU A 91 -13.33 -2.76 24.18
CA LEU A 91 -12.73 -2.58 22.86
C LEU A 91 -11.20 -2.51 22.94
N MET A 92 -10.65 -1.75 23.88
CA MET A 92 -9.19 -1.66 24.07
C MET A 92 -8.57 -3.04 24.36
N ALA A 93 -9.18 -3.81 25.26
CA ALA A 93 -8.72 -5.16 25.59
C ALA A 93 -8.80 -6.10 24.38
N ALA A 94 -9.90 -6.04 23.61
CA ALA A 94 -10.07 -6.83 22.40
C ALA A 94 -9.01 -6.49 21.34
N VAL A 95 -8.74 -5.21 21.10
CA VAL A 95 -7.72 -4.75 20.16
C VAL A 95 -6.33 -5.25 20.54
N GLN A 96 -5.96 -5.17 21.83
CA GLN A 96 -4.67 -5.67 22.30
C GLN A 96 -4.55 -7.20 22.12
N ALA A 97 -5.61 -7.94 22.42
CA ALA A 97 -5.64 -9.39 22.21
C ALA A 97 -5.50 -9.76 20.72
N ILE A 98 -6.24 -9.07 19.84
CA ILE A 98 -6.16 -9.24 18.38
C ILE A 98 -4.75 -8.93 17.86
N ALA A 99 -4.13 -7.85 18.33
CA ALA A 99 -2.77 -7.48 17.94
C ALA A 99 -1.75 -8.55 18.33
N ILE A 100 -1.85 -9.09 19.54
CA ILE A 100 -0.98 -10.17 20.03
C ILE A 100 -1.20 -11.46 19.20
N GLU A 101 -2.44 -11.82 18.90
CA GLU A 101 -2.74 -12.99 18.06
C GLU A 101 -2.11 -12.87 16.66
N ILE A 102 -2.29 -11.72 16.00
CA ILE A 102 -1.72 -11.44 14.68
C ILE A 102 -0.18 -11.43 14.75
N TRP A 103 0.38 -10.82 15.79
CA TRP A 103 1.83 -10.79 16.01
C TRP A 103 2.39 -12.20 16.14
N ASN A 104 1.82 -13.02 17.03
CA ASN A 104 2.28 -14.39 17.25
C ASN A 104 2.15 -15.26 15.99
N LYS A 105 1.14 -14.99 15.17
CA LYS A 105 0.91 -15.73 13.93
C LYS A 105 1.89 -15.37 12.80
N TYR A 106 2.18 -14.08 12.61
CA TYR A 106 2.91 -13.62 11.42
C TYR A 106 4.27 -12.99 11.71
N PHE A 107 4.46 -12.36 12.88
CA PHE A 107 5.66 -11.60 13.22
C PHE A 107 6.62 -12.38 14.13
N ALA A 108 6.10 -13.08 15.15
CA ALA A 108 6.94 -13.85 16.07
C ALA A 108 7.84 -14.90 15.38
N PRO A 109 7.37 -15.67 14.36
CA PRO A 109 8.23 -16.61 13.65
C PRO A 109 9.39 -15.95 12.88
N VAL A 110 9.28 -14.66 12.56
CA VAL A 110 10.27 -13.88 11.81
C VAL A 110 11.20 -13.11 12.75
N LEU A 111 10.65 -12.50 13.80
CA LEU A 111 11.37 -11.58 14.69
C LEU A 111 11.82 -12.21 16.02
N GLY A 112 11.34 -13.42 16.35
CA GLY A 112 11.77 -14.19 17.53
C GLY A 112 11.28 -13.64 18.88
N MET A 113 10.29 -12.74 18.88
CA MET A 113 9.66 -12.21 20.08
C MET A 113 8.16 -12.52 20.04
N GLU A 114 7.60 -12.99 21.16
CA GLU A 114 6.17 -13.32 21.29
C GLU A 114 5.43 -12.24 22.08
N ASP A 115 4.10 -12.26 21.99
CA ASP A 115 3.17 -11.48 22.82
C ASP A 115 3.36 -9.96 22.77
N GLN A 116 3.68 -9.42 21.59
CA GLN A 116 3.85 -7.97 21.42
C GLN A 116 2.54 -7.29 20.97
N PRO A 117 2.06 -6.26 21.70
CA PRO A 117 0.84 -5.53 21.33
C PRO A 117 1.10 -4.36 20.34
N ILE A 118 2.33 -4.22 19.81
CA ILE A 118 2.76 -3.03 19.05
C ILE A 118 1.91 -2.74 17.80
N LEU A 119 1.26 -3.75 17.23
CA LEU A 119 0.36 -3.57 16.08
C LEU A 119 -0.93 -2.78 16.43
N ALA A 120 -1.26 -2.60 17.71
CA ALA A 120 -2.41 -1.85 18.18
C ALA A 120 -2.20 -0.32 18.26
N ILE A 121 -1.12 0.22 17.67
CA ILE A 121 -0.70 1.62 17.88
C ILE A 121 -1.56 2.66 17.12
N TYR A 122 -2.32 2.26 16.10
CA TYR A 122 -3.03 3.18 15.22
C TYR A 122 -4.48 3.44 15.63
N SER A 123 -4.72 4.51 16.39
CA SER A 123 -6.08 4.93 16.77
C SER A 123 -6.99 5.34 15.60
N HIS A 124 -6.41 5.68 14.43
CA HIS A 124 -7.15 6.04 13.21
C HIS A 124 -8.12 4.96 12.74
N MET A 125 -7.83 3.68 13.05
CA MET A 125 -8.71 2.57 12.69
C MET A 125 -10.08 2.65 13.38
N VAL A 126 -10.18 3.33 14.53
CA VAL A 126 -11.43 3.51 15.27
C VAL A 126 -12.30 4.59 14.63
N SER A 127 -11.70 5.68 14.14
CA SER A 127 -12.44 6.81 13.55
C SER A 127 -12.76 6.63 12.07
N ASN A 128 -11.98 5.82 11.35
CA ASN A 128 -12.13 5.57 9.92
C ASN A 128 -12.16 4.07 9.64
N PRO A 129 -13.32 3.49 9.31
CA PRO A 129 -13.42 2.06 9.03
C PRO A 129 -12.53 1.62 7.86
N LEU A 130 -11.80 0.52 8.05
CA LEU A 130 -10.94 -0.10 7.03
C LEU A 130 -9.82 0.82 6.50
N TYR A 131 -9.46 1.86 7.26
CA TYR A 131 -8.45 2.84 6.87
C TYR A 131 -7.09 2.21 6.57
N LEU A 132 -6.59 1.33 7.45
CA LEU A 132 -5.24 0.78 7.32
C LEU A 132 -5.16 -0.22 6.17
N SER A 133 -6.22 -0.99 5.95
CA SER A 133 -6.29 -1.94 4.84
C SER A 133 -6.12 -1.29 3.45
N ASN A 134 -6.57 -0.02 3.31
CA ASN A 134 -6.35 0.74 2.09
C ASN A 134 -4.87 1.07 1.86
N TYR A 135 -4.08 1.31 2.91
CA TYR A 135 -2.64 1.54 2.79
C TYR A 135 -1.91 0.26 2.40
N ALA A 136 -2.24 -0.88 3.00
CA ALA A 136 -1.64 -2.16 2.61
C ALA A 136 -1.84 -2.48 1.13
N VAL A 137 -3.07 -2.28 0.62
CA VAL A 137 -3.37 -2.46 -0.80
C VAL A 137 -2.69 -1.38 -1.64
N GLY A 138 -2.68 -0.13 -1.17
CA GLY A 138 -2.00 1.00 -1.81
C GLY A 138 -0.52 0.77 -2.01
N SER A 139 0.21 0.25 -1.02
CA SER A 139 1.63 -0.09 -1.12
C SER A 139 1.90 -1.15 -2.19
N LEU A 140 1.03 -2.15 -2.34
CA LEU A 140 1.16 -3.15 -3.41
C LEU A 140 0.90 -2.55 -4.80
N ILE A 141 -0.13 -1.71 -4.93
CA ILE A 141 -0.43 -1.01 -6.19
C ILE A 141 0.73 -0.11 -6.57
N GLN A 142 1.22 0.68 -5.62
CA GLN A 142 2.37 1.56 -5.78
C GLN A 142 3.57 0.76 -6.31
N PHE A 143 3.98 -0.29 -5.61
CA PHE A 143 5.17 -1.06 -5.97
C PHE A 143 5.05 -1.64 -7.38
N GLN A 144 3.89 -2.23 -7.71
CA GLN A 144 3.67 -2.84 -9.02
C GLN A 144 3.59 -1.80 -10.15
N VAL A 145 3.03 -0.61 -9.89
CA VAL A 145 3.01 0.52 -10.83
C VAL A 145 4.41 1.12 -11.02
N GLU A 146 5.17 1.30 -9.94
CA GLU A 146 6.55 1.80 -9.99
C GLU A 146 7.42 0.90 -10.84
N GLN A 147 7.43 -0.39 -10.54
CA GLN A 147 8.20 -1.38 -11.30
C GLN A 147 7.78 -1.42 -12.77
N TYR A 148 6.48 -1.29 -13.06
CA TYR A 148 6.00 -1.23 -14.43
C TYR A 148 6.49 0.02 -15.18
N LEU A 149 6.61 1.16 -14.50
CA LEU A 149 7.05 2.42 -15.09
C LEU A 149 8.56 2.49 -15.37
N GLU A 150 9.37 1.58 -14.83
CA GLU A 150 10.81 1.56 -15.04
C GLU A 150 11.16 1.44 -16.54
N GLY A 151 12.03 2.34 -17.03
CA GLY A 151 12.46 2.38 -18.42
C GLY A 151 11.39 2.80 -19.44
N LYS A 152 10.19 3.21 -19.00
CA LYS A 152 9.11 3.69 -19.88
C LYS A 152 9.02 5.22 -19.89
N ASP A 153 8.27 5.76 -20.85
CA ASP A 153 7.88 7.17 -20.83
C ASP A 153 6.87 7.40 -19.69
N PHE A 154 7.36 8.04 -18.63
CA PHE A 154 6.59 8.27 -17.42
C PHE A 154 5.30 9.05 -17.68
N ALA A 155 5.37 10.14 -18.46
CA ALA A 155 4.21 11.01 -18.68
C ALA A 155 3.15 10.32 -19.53
N GLN A 156 3.57 9.60 -20.57
CA GLN A 156 2.66 8.85 -21.44
C GLN A 156 1.94 7.75 -20.65
N GLU A 157 2.68 6.96 -19.86
CA GLU A 157 2.09 5.86 -19.11
C GLU A 157 1.18 6.35 -17.98
N VAL A 158 1.56 7.41 -17.25
CA VAL A 158 0.69 8.00 -16.22
C VAL A 158 -0.62 8.49 -16.84
N LYS A 159 -0.59 9.20 -17.97
CA LYS A 159 -1.83 9.61 -18.65
C LYS A 159 -2.68 8.42 -19.04
N ARG A 160 -2.09 7.38 -19.63
CA ARG A 160 -2.79 6.16 -20.04
C ARG A 160 -3.45 5.44 -18.86
N MET A 161 -2.71 5.24 -17.76
CA MET A 161 -3.21 4.49 -16.60
C MET A 161 -4.30 5.26 -15.85
N TYR A 162 -4.13 6.57 -15.64
CA TYR A 162 -5.08 7.36 -14.85
C TYR A 162 -6.30 7.85 -15.65
N ALA A 163 -6.30 7.69 -16.97
CA ALA A 163 -7.48 7.87 -17.83
C ALA A 163 -8.44 6.67 -17.84
N LEU A 164 -8.06 5.52 -17.26
CA LEU A 164 -8.90 4.31 -17.24
C LEU A 164 -10.23 4.48 -16.48
N GLY A 165 -10.28 5.45 -15.56
CA GLY A 165 -11.44 5.72 -14.73
C GLY A 165 -11.61 4.78 -13.54
N ARG A 166 -12.69 5.00 -12.80
CA ARG A 166 -13.12 4.26 -11.61
C ARG A 166 -13.77 2.94 -12.00
N ILE A 167 -12.95 2.03 -12.52
CA ILE A 167 -13.31 0.65 -12.85
C ILE A 167 -12.94 -0.31 -11.70
N ILE A 168 -13.18 -1.60 -11.89
CA ILE A 168 -12.85 -2.63 -10.89
C ILE A 168 -11.33 -2.63 -10.65
N PRO A 169 -10.84 -2.61 -9.39
CA PRO A 169 -9.40 -2.53 -9.08
C PRO A 169 -8.52 -3.52 -9.86
N GLN A 170 -8.92 -4.78 -9.96
CA GLN A 170 -8.16 -5.79 -10.70
C GLN A 170 -8.17 -5.54 -12.21
N GLU A 171 -9.26 -5.03 -12.75
CA GLU A 171 -9.34 -4.67 -14.17
C GLU A 171 -8.46 -3.44 -14.46
N TRP A 172 -8.47 -2.46 -13.55
CA TRP A 172 -7.57 -1.32 -13.60
C TRP A 172 -6.12 -1.79 -13.63
N MET A 173 -5.71 -2.69 -12.72
CA MET A 173 -4.34 -3.22 -12.70
C MET A 173 -3.98 -3.97 -13.97
N LYS A 174 -4.86 -4.81 -14.50
CA LYS A 174 -4.63 -5.52 -15.78
C LYS A 174 -4.38 -4.55 -16.93
N GLN A 175 -5.20 -3.51 -17.05
CA GLN A 175 -5.07 -2.53 -18.13
C GLN A 175 -3.88 -1.58 -17.91
N ALA A 176 -3.60 -1.22 -16.66
CA ALA A 176 -2.52 -0.29 -16.31
C ALA A 176 -1.14 -0.94 -16.43
N VAL A 177 -0.95 -2.11 -15.83
CA VAL A 177 0.38 -2.74 -15.66
C VAL A 177 0.48 -4.14 -16.29
N GLY A 178 -0.60 -4.64 -16.91
CA GLY A 178 -0.60 -5.92 -17.64
C GLY A 178 -0.84 -7.16 -16.78
N SER A 179 -1.12 -7.00 -15.48
CA SER A 179 -1.31 -8.11 -14.53
C SER A 179 -2.26 -7.74 -13.40
N GLU A 180 -2.78 -8.75 -12.70
CA GLU A 180 -3.54 -8.53 -11.46
C GLU A 180 -2.65 -8.00 -10.34
N LEU A 181 -3.25 -7.30 -9.37
CA LEU A 181 -2.56 -6.94 -8.14
C LEU A 181 -2.09 -8.20 -7.43
N SER A 182 -0.81 -8.24 -7.07
CA SER A 182 -0.25 -9.34 -6.29
C SER A 182 0.94 -8.89 -5.45
N THR A 183 1.32 -9.71 -4.48
CA THR A 183 2.57 -9.53 -3.71
C THR A 183 3.81 -10.01 -4.47
N GLY A 184 3.63 -10.74 -5.57
CA GLY A 184 4.70 -11.38 -6.34
C GLY A 184 5.82 -10.42 -6.80
N PRO A 185 5.49 -9.26 -7.43
CA PRO A 185 6.49 -8.28 -7.86
C PRO A 185 7.39 -7.81 -6.71
N MET A 186 6.80 -7.45 -5.57
CA MET A 186 7.51 -7.02 -4.36
C MET A 186 8.38 -8.13 -3.76
N LEU A 187 7.83 -9.35 -3.65
CA LEU A 187 8.59 -10.49 -3.13
C LEU A 187 9.78 -10.85 -4.01
N ALA A 188 9.60 -10.82 -5.34
CA ALA A 188 10.68 -11.08 -6.29
C ALA A 188 11.77 -10.01 -6.23
N ALA A 189 11.39 -8.74 -6.13
CA ALA A 189 12.33 -7.63 -6.00
C ALA A 189 13.11 -7.68 -4.67
N ALA A 190 12.44 -7.99 -3.55
CA ALA A 190 13.09 -8.15 -2.25
C ALA A 190 14.08 -9.33 -2.25
N ALA A 191 13.71 -10.46 -2.86
CA ALA A 191 14.60 -11.61 -3.01
C ALA A 191 15.84 -11.26 -3.84
N ALA A 192 15.67 -10.60 -4.99
CA ALA A 192 16.79 -10.16 -5.82
C ALA A 192 17.69 -9.13 -5.10
N ALA A 193 17.11 -8.24 -4.29
CA ALA A 193 17.86 -7.27 -3.50
C ALA A 193 18.72 -7.93 -2.41
N LEU A 194 18.28 -9.06 -1.85
CA LEU A 194 19.04 -9.87 -0.90
C LEU A 194 20.19 -10.65 -1.58
N GLU A 195 19.92 -11.28 -2.72
CA GLU A 195 20.93 -12.05 -3.47
C GLU A 195 22.09 -11.18 -3.99
N ALA A 196 21.83 -9.91 -4.28
CA ALA A 196 22.83 -8.96 -4.75
C ALA A 196 23.73 -8.38 -3.62
N GLN A 197 23.73 -8.99 -2.42
CA GLN A 197 24.63 -8.62 -1.31
C GLN A 197 26.00 -9.32 -1.34
N ASP A 198 26.26 -10.18 -2.34
CA ASP A 198 27.56 -10.86 -2.55
C ASP A 198 28.49 -10.14 -3.55
#